data_AF-A0A656JMY8-F1
#
_entry.id   AF-A0A656JMY8-F1
#
_cell.length_a   1.000
_cell.length_b   1.000
_cell.length_c   1.000
_cell.angle_alpha   90.00
_cell.angle_beta   90.00
_cell.angle_gamma   90.00
#
_symmetry.space_group_name_H-M   'P 1'
#
loop_
_entity.id
_entity.type
_entity.pdbx_description
1 polymer ?
#
loop_
_entity_poly.entity_id
_entity_poly.type
_entity_poly.pdbx_seq_one_letter_code
_entity_poly.pdbx_strand_id
1 'polypeptide(L)'
;MIPYLYVLAAAFLWGTSFVAGKIAFGVADAPLIVLARFAMAGLFWLPVFCRSVRSVPSSRWGALLLLSFLMIPATFLLQFMGLQYTSATSATLMIGFEPLMVMLVGWLIWREQMTALHLLLGTVALA
;
A
#
# COMPACT_ATOMS: atom_id res chain seq x y z
N MET A 1 24.07 -10.04 0.74
CA MET A 1 23.74 -9.68 2.14
C MET A 1 23.05 -8.32 2.27
N ILE A 2 23.57 -7.25 1.66
CA ILE A 2 23.01 -5.88 1.76
C ILE A 2 21.50 -5.77 1.40
N PRO A 3 20.97 -6.47 0.35
CA PRO A 3 19.55 -6.35 -0.01
C PRO A 3 18.57 -6.86 1.06
N TYR A 4 18.93 -7.93 1.76
CA TYR A 4 18.08 -8.51 2.82
C TYR A 4 17.94 -7.57 4.02
N LEU A 5 18.97 -6.77 4.29
CA LEU A 5 18.93 -5.77 5.36
C LEU A 5 17.90 -4.67 5.04
N TYR A 6 17.80 -4.24 3.77
CA TYR A 6 16.78 -3.28 3.35
C TYR A 6 15.36 -3.84 3.46
N VAL A 7 15.16 -5.12 3.14
CA VAL A 7 13.85 -5.78 3.28
C VAL A 7 13.45 -5.87 4.75
N LEU A 8 14.37 -6.26 5.64
CA LEU A 8 14.10 -6.30 7.08
C LEU A 8 13.81 -4.91 7.66
N ALA A 9 14.59 -3.89 7.26
CA ALA A 9 14.34 -2.52 7.68
C ALA A 9 12.99 -2.01 7.16
N ALA A 10 12.64 -2.31 5.91
CA ALA A 10 11.34 -1.96 5.34
C ALA A 10 10.20 -2.65 6.11
N ALA A 11 10.30 -3.96 6.37
CA ALA A 11 9.31 -4.71 7.13
C ALA A 11 9.11 -4.14 8.55
N PHE A 12 10.21 -3.79 9.22
CA PHE A 12 10.17 -3.17 10.55
C PHE A 12 9.50 -1.78 10.53
N LEU A 13 9.89 -0.91 9.58
CA LEU A 13 9.30 0.41 9.40
C LEU A 13 7.80 0.33 9.04
N TRP A 14 7.43 -0.66 8.23
CA TRP A 14 6.03 -0.89 7.85
C TRP A 14 5.19 -1.41 9.03
N GLY A 15 5.67 -2.41 9.76
CA GLY A 15 4.96 -2.97 10.91
C GLY A 15 4.77 -1.95 12.03
N THR A 16 5.81 -1.20 12.38
CA THR A 16 5.74 -0.14 13.40
C THR A 16 4.78 0.99 13.02
N SER A 17 4.64 1.29 11.72
CA SER A 17 3.71 2.30 11.22
C SER A 17 2.24 1.99 11.53
N PHE A 18 1.81 0.71 11.56
CA PHE A 18 0.44 0.36 11.96
C PHE A 18 0.19 0.59 13.45
N VAL A 19 1.16 0.22 14.28
CA VAL A 19 1.07 0.42 15.74
C VAL A 19 1.07 1.92 16.05
N ALA A 20 1.98 2.68 15.46
CA ALA A 20 2.02 4.13 15.57
C ALA A 20 0.74 4.80 15.07
N GLY A 21 0.17 4.32 13.95
CA GLY A 21 -1.12 4.78 13.44
C GLY A 21 -2.26 4.57 14.44
N LYS A 22 -2.31 3.41 15.09
CA LYS A 22 -3.32 3.10 16.11
C LYS A 22 -3.19 3.97 17.36
N ILE A 23 -1.96 4.32 17.76
CA ILE A 23 -1.71 5.27 18.85
C ILE A 23 -2.14 6.68 18.42
N ALA A 24 -1.82 7.08 17.19
CA ALA A 24 -2.16 8.40 16.66
C ALA A 24 -3.67 8.63 16.58
N PHE A 25 -4.47 7.59 16.34
CA PHE A 25 -5.94 7.67 16.37
C PHE A 25 -6.51 8.11 17.73
N GLY A 26 -5.75 8.02 18.82
CA GLY A 26 -6.15 8.59 20.11
C GLY A 26 -6.07 10.13 20.16
N VAL A 27 -5.44 10.76 19.17
CA VAL A 27 -5.21 12.22 19.11
C VAL A 27 -6.03 12.89 18.00
N ALA A 28 -6.25 12.20 16.87
CA ALA A 28 -6.98 12.72 15.72
C ALA A 28 -7.65 11.58 14.93
N ASP A 29 -8.70 11.91 14.15
CA ASP A 29 -9.39 10.91 13.32
C ASP A 29 -8.48 10.30 12.25
N ALA A 30 -8.72 9.04 11.91
CA ALA A 30 -7.92 8.29 10.94
C ALA A 30 -7.73 8.99 9.58
N PRO A 31 -8.76 9.61 8.97
CA PRO A 31 -8.59 10.33 7.71
C PRO A 31 -7.63 11.53 7.83
N LEU A 32 -7.64 12.24 8.96
CA LEU A 32 -6.79 13.41 9.17
C LEU A 32 -5.32 13.02 9.30
N ILE A 33 -5.04 11.91 9.99
CA ILE A 33 -3.68 11.36 10.11
C ILE A 33 -3.15 10.88 8.76
N VAL A 34 -3.98 10.19 7.99
CA VAL A 34 -3.62 9.75 6.63
C VAL A 34 -3.36 10.95 5.73
N LEU A 35 -4.19 11.99 5.80
CA LEU A 35 -3.99 13.23 5.06
C LEU A 35 -2.67 13.91 5.43
N ALA A 36 -2.38 14.06 6.72
CA ALA A 36 -1.14 14.66 7.20
C ALA A 36 0.09 13.86 6.72
N ARG A 37 0.05 12.53 6.81
CA ARG A 37 1.10 11.63 6.32
C ARG A 37 1.39 11.85 4.83
N PHE A 38 0.35 11.89 4.00
CA PHE A 38 0.52 12.07 2.57
C PHE A 38 0.84 13.50 2.16
N ALA A 39 0.37 14.50 2.90
CA ALA A 39 0.78 15.89 2.69
C ALA A 39 2.29 16.07 2.93
N MET A 40 2.81 15.49 4.02
CA MET A 40 4.25 15.49 4.31
C MET A 40 5.04 14.76 3.23
N ALA A 41 4.61 13.55 2.84
CA ALA A 41 5.28 12.79 1.78
C ALA A 41 5.24 13.53 0.43
N GLY A 42 4.10 14.15 0.09
CA GLY A 42 3.92 14.93 -1.13
C GLY A 42 4.84 16.15 -1.15
N LEU A 43 4.96 16.89 -0.03
CA LEU A 43 5.84 18.04 0.08
C LEU A 43 7.33 17.63 -0.06
N PHE A 44 7.71 16.51 0.55
CA PHE A 44 9.07 15.97 0.44
C PHE A 44 9.42 15.62 -1.01
N TRP A 45 8.50 15.01 -1.76
CA TRP A 45 8.71 14.61 -3.15
C TRP A 45 8.44 15.71 -4.18
N LEU A 46 7.91 16.86 -3.76
CA LEU A 46 7.53 17.98 -4.64
C LEU A 46 8.66 18.43 -5.58
N PRO A 47 9.93 18.57 -5.14
CA PRO A 47 11.01 19.00 -6.04
C PRO A 47 11.28 18.01 -7.18
N VAL A 48 11.15 16.72 -6.89
CA VAL A 48 11.33 15.64 -7.88
C VAL A 48 10.13 15.60 -8.83
N PHE A 49 8.92 15.73 -8.27
CA PHE A 49 7.69 15.81 -9.05
C PHE A 49 7.75 16.97 -10.06
N CYS A 50 8.07 18.19 -9.62
CA CYS A 50 8.13 19.37 -10.50
C CYS A 50 9.16 19.24 -11.64
N ARG A 51 10.21 18.42 -11.48
CA ARG A 51 11.16 18.12 -12.56
C ARG A 51 10.61 17.09 -13.54
N SER A 52 10.03 16.01 -13.02
CA SER A 52 9.52 14.89 -13.82
C SER A 52 8.22 15.23 -14.57
N VAL A 53 7.37 16.05 -13.97
CA VAL A 53 6.01 16.37 -14.46
C VAL A 53 5.98 16.94 -15.88
N ARG A 54 7.03 17.69 -16.25
CA ARG A 54 7.16 18.33 -17.58
C ARG A 54 7.35 17.32 -18.71
N SER A 55 7.78 16.09 -18.39
CA SER A 55 7.97 15.02 -19.37
C SER A 55 6.68 14.24 -19.68
N VAL A 56 5.60 14.47 -18.93
CA VAL A 56 4.36 13.69 -19.02
C VAL A 56 3.41 14.29 -20.07
N PRO A 57 3.00 13.52 -21.10
CA PRO A 57 2.03 13.99 -22.10
C PRO A 57 0.67 14.34 -21.47
N SER A 58 0.07 15.45 -21.90
CA SER A 58 -1.25 15.93 -21.44
C SER A 58 -2.34 14.86 -21.52
N SER A 59 -2.28 13.96 -22.51
CA SER A 59 -3.25 12.89 -22.72
C SER A 59 -3.24 11.79 -21.65
N ARG A 60 -2.14 11.63 -20.89
CA ARG A 60 -2.00 10.56 -19.89
C ARG A 60 -2.39 10.99 -18.48
N TRP A 61 -2.64 12.28 -18.27
CA TRP A 61 -2.91 12.84 -16.94
C TRP A 61 -4.16 12.26 -16.26
N GLY A 62 -5.24 12.05 -17.01
CA GLY A 62 -6.46 11.46 -16.45
C GLY A 62 -6.20 10.05 -15.89
N ALA A 63 -5.54 9.19 -16.66
CA ALA A 63 -5.19 7.84 -16.22
C ALA A 63 -4.18 7.85 -15.07
N LEU A 64 -3.17 8.73 -15.10
CA LEU A 64 -2.18 8.85 -14.04
C LEU A 64 -2.79 9.32 -12.72
N LEU A 65 -3.64 10.33 -12.74
CA LEU A 65 -4.31 10.83 -11.54
C LEU A 65 -5.25 9.78 -10.96
N LEU A 66 -6.04 9.11 -11.82
CA LEU A 66 -6.94 8.05 -11.40
C LEU A 66 -6.16 6.89 -10.75
N LEU A 67 -5.13 6.38 -11.43
CA LEU A 67 -4.32 5.26 -10.93
C LEU A 67 -3.59 5.63 -9.65
N SER A 68 -3.02 6.84 -9.58
CA SER A 68 -2.30 7.33 -8.40
C SER A 68 -3.24 7.49 -7.20
N PHE A 69 -4.45 8.01 -7.42
CA PHE A 69 -5.48 8.14 -6.40
C PHE A 69 -5.96 6.78 -5.88
N LEU A 70 -6.23 5.84 -6.78
CA LEU A 70 -6.66 4.48 -6.43
C LEU A 70 -5.57 3.72 -5.67
N MET A 71 -4.31 3.81 -6.10
CA MET A 71 -3.20 3.02 -5.56
C MET A 71 -2.72 3.47 -4.18
N ILE A 72 -2.75 4.77 -3.88
CA ILE A 72 -2.14 5.32 -2.66
C ILE A 72 -3.20 5.93 -1.71
N PRO A 73 -3.85 7.08 -2.00
CA PRO A 73 -4.85 7.65 -1.11
C PRO A 73 -6.01 6.72 -0.78
N ALA A 74 -6.63 6.10 -1.78
CA ALA A 74 -7.85 5.32 -1.58
C ALA A 74 -7.58 4.04 -0.79
N THR A 75 -6.54 3.29 -1.14
CA THR A 75 -6.12 2.06 -0.44
C THR A 75 -5.75 2.36 1.00
N PHE A 76 -4.91 3.36 1.27
CA PHE A 76 -4.50 3.70 2.63
C PHE A 76 -5.65 4.26 3.46
N LEU A 77 -6.55 5.06 2.87
CA LEU A 77 -7.72 5.55 3.59
C LEU A 77 -8.59 4.37 4.04
N LEU A 78 -8.92 3.46 3.13
CA LEU A 78 -9.69 2.25 3.44
C LEU A 78 -8.96 1.35 4.44
N GLN A 79 -7.65 1.22 4.33
CA GLN A 79 -6.82 0.42 5.22
C GLN A 79 -6.80 0.98 6.65
N PHE A 80 -6.54 2.28 6.81
CA PHE A 80 -6.52 2.93 8.12
C PHE A 80 -7.93 3.05 8.71
N MET A 81 -8.95 3.22 7.86
CA MET A 81 -10.34 3.11 8.30
C MET A 81 -10.67 1.68 8.77
N GLY A 82 -10.23 0.64 8.08
CA GLY A 82 -10.39 -0.74 8.54
C GLY A 82 -9.67 -0.99 9.86
N LEU A 83 -8.43 -0.48 9.98
CA LEU A 83 -7.60 -0.57 11.17
C LEU A 83 -8.27 0.04 12.41
N GLN A 84 -9.07 1.11 12.25
CA GLN A 84 -9.80 1.72 13.36
C GLN A 84 -10.83 0.77 13.99
N TYR A 85 -11.37 -0.16 13.19
CA TYR A 85 -12.39 -1.14 13.61
C TYR A 85 -11.79 -2.50 13.99
N THR A 86 -10.49 -2.71 13.79
CA THR A 86 -9.85 -4.02 13.99
C THR A 86 -8.55 -3.94 14.80
N SER A 87 -8.00 -5.11 15.13
CA SER A 87 -6.70 -5.20 15.79
C SER A 87 -5.56 -5.04 14.76
N ALA A 88 -4.39 -4.57 15.20
CA ALA A 88 -3.23 -4.51 14.32
C ALA A 88 -2.89 -5.91 13.76
N THR A 89 -3.03 -6.96 14.58
CA THR A 89 -2.83 -8.36 14.17
C THR A 89 -3.78 -8.77 13.06
N SER A 90 -5.08 -8.51 13.22
CA SER A 90 -6.10 -8.84 12.22
C SER A 90 -5.92 -8.06 10.93
N ALA A 91 -5.55 -6.78 11.00
CA ALA A 91 -5.24 -5.96 9.84
C ALA A 91 -4.02 -6.51 9.08
N THR A 92 -2.95 -6.87 9.78
CA THR A 92 -1.76 -7.47 9.16
C THR A 92 -2.07 -8.80 8.50
N LEU A 93 -2.90 -9.66 9.12
CA LEU A 93 -3.36 -10.90 8.51
C LEU A 93 -4.16 -10.65 7.23
N MET A 94 -5.08 -9.67 7.22
CA MET A 94 -5.82 -9.28 6.02
C MET A 94 -4.91 -8.80 4.89
N ILE A 95 -3.87 -8.03 5.20
CA ILE A 95 -2.86 -7.60 4.22
C ILE A 95 -2.07 -8.81 3.70
N GLY A 96 -1.78 -9.79 4.56
CA GLY A 96 -1.17 -11.07 4.15
C GLY A 96 -1.98 -11.85 3.12
N PHE A 97 -3.29 -11.62 3.01
CA PHE A 97 -4.12 -12.20 1.95
C PHE A 97 -3.98 -11.49 0.59
N GLU A 98 -3.37 -10.31 0.53
CA GLU A 98 -3.21 -9.52 -0.70
C GLU A 98 -2.58 -10.32 -1.86
N PRO A 99 -1.48 -11.10 -1.68
CA PRO A 99 -0.87 -11.85 -2.77
C PRO A 99 -1.83 -12.88 -3.39
N LEU A 100 -2.63 -13.56 -2.58
CA LEU A 100 -3.65 -14.49 -3.07
C LEU A 100 -4.76 -13.76 -3.84
N MET A 101 -5.20 -12.61 -3.35
CA MET A 101 -6.22 -11.80 -4.02
C MET A 101 -5.71 -11.26 -5.35
N VAL A 102 -4.49 -10.76 -5.41
CA VAL A 102 -3.84 -10.29 -6.64
C VAL A 102 -3.75 -11.42 -7.67
N MET A 103 -3.31 -12.62 -7.24
CA MET A 103 -3.26 -13.78 -8.10
C MET A 103 -4.64 -14.19 -8.65
N LEU A 104 -5.66 -14.23 -7.78
CA LEU A 104 -7.03 -14.57 -8.18
C LEU A 104 -7.59 -13.57 -9.19
N VAL A 105 -7.38 -12.28 -8.95
CA VAL A 105 -7.82 -11.19 -9.83
C VAL A 105 -7.05 -11.23 -11.17
N GLY A 106 -5.75 -11.49 -11.14
CA GLY A 106 -4.92 -11.65 -12.35
C GLY A 106 -5.42 -12.80 -13.24
N TRP A 107 -5.75 -13.93 -12.64
CA TRP A 107 -6.37 -15.05 -13.35
C TRP A 107 -7.77 -14.72 -13.89
N LEU A 108 -8.62 -14.07 -13.10
CA LEU A 108 -10.00 -13.80 -13.50
C LEU A 108 -10.11 -12.73 -14.60
N ILE A 109 -9.38 -11.63 -14.45
CA ILE A 109 -9.46 -10.46 -15.33
C ILE A 109 -8.51 -10.60 -16.53
N TRP A 110 -7.26 -10.98 -16.29
CA TRP A 110 -6.21 -11.06 -17.32
C TRP A 110 -5.99 -12.46 -17.87
N ARG A 111 -6.66 -13.49 -17.33
CA ARG A 111 -6.53 -14.91 -17.76
C ARG A 111 -5.09 -15.40 -17.70
N GLU A 112 -4.32 -14.91 -16.74
CA GLU A 112 -2.94 -15.35 -16.52
C GLU A 112 -2.89 -16.85 -16.16
N GLN A 113 -1.85 -17.55 -16.63
CA GLN A 113 -1.72 -18.99 -16.37
C GLN A 113 -1.30 -19.25 -14.92
N MET A 114 -2.23 -19.73 -14.10
CA MET A 114 -1.94 -20.13 -12.72
C MET A 114 -1.36 -21.53 -12.66
N THR A 115 -0.04 -21.65 -12.57
CA THR A 115 0.65 -22.90 -12.21
C THR A 115 0.43 -23.24 -10.73
N ALA A 116 0.39 -24.53 -10.37
CA ALA A 116 0.26 -25.00 -8.99
C ALA A 116 1.33 -24.43 -8.03
N LEU A 117 2.51 -24.11 -8.55
CA LEU A 117 3.59 -23.45 -7.82
C LEU A 117 3.21 -22.05 -7.33
N HIS A 118 2.48 -21.26 -8.14
CA HIS A 118 2.01 -19.93 -7.71
C HIS A 118 1.02 -20.07 -6.55
N LEU A 119 0.12 -21.06 -6.62
CA LEU A 119 -0.85 -21.33 -5.55
C LEU A 119 -0.13 -21.71 -4.26
N LEU A 120 0.85 -22.61 -4.35
CA LEU A 120 1.67 -23.05 -3.22
C LEU A 120 2.42 -21.87 -2.59
N LEU A 121 3.13 -21.08 -3.40
CA LEU A 121 3.89 -19.92 -2.92
C LEU A 121 2.98 -18.84 -2.33
N GLY A 122 1.80 -18.61 -2.91
CA GLY A 122 0.80 -17.70 -2.38
C GLY A 122 0.25 -18.14 -1.02
N THR A 123 0.05 -19.45 -0.81
CA THR A 123 -0.36 -20.00 0.50
C THR A 123 0.76 -19.97 1.52
N VAL A 124 2.02 -20.23 1.11
CA VAL A 124 3.19 -20.16 1.99
C VAL A 124 3.47 -18.72 2.41
N ALA A 125 3.26 -17.73 1.53
CA ALA A 125 3.38 -16.31 1.87
C ALA A 125 2.33 -15.84 2.90
N LEU A 126 1.30 -16.65 3.13
CA LEU A 126 0.19 -16.36 4.05
C LEU A 126 0.37 -16.98 5.43
N ALA A 127 1.28 -17.96 5.56
CA ALA A 127 1.61 -18.66 6.80
C ALA A 127 2.72 -17.93 7.57
#